data_AF-A0A1I2Q7A8-F1
#
_entry.id   AF-A0A1I2Q7A8-F1
#
_cell.length_a   1.000
_cell.length_b   1.000
_cell.length_c   1.000
_cell.angle_alpha   90.00
_cell.angle_beta   90.00
_cell.angle_gamma   90.00
#
_symmetry.space_group_name_H-M   'P 1'
#
loop_
_entity.id
_entity.type
_entity.pdbx_description
1 polymer ?
#
loop_
_entity_poly.entity_id
_entity_poly.type
_entity_poly.pdbx_seq_one_letter_code
_entity_poly.pdbx_strand_id
1 'polypeptide(L)'
;MFGKNQEIEELRTSIGDLQQSRESVLEELKRLKKQVQALQEKFAACEKEKEEEAALGAPDSEPEAGMLTSFTPEPSHAQPRAQVFFLAAPTVDGLFLRQSTTEQIGKSIYKLVSMDGVNGNFILLDTPDAIATAMISVSQFVKSVCKVNGNIASMPRHIITEEEGVATREGEGWRVVRKAVVRFE
;
A
#
# COMPACT_ATOMS: atom_id res chain seq x y z
N MET A 1 60.42 -26.47 21.35
CA MET A 1 59.15 -26.42 22.12
C MET A 1 58.50 -25.03 22.16
N PHE A 2 59.04 -24.00 21.49
CA PHE A 2 58.54 -22.62 21.61
C PHE A 2 57.35 -22.27 20.69
N GLY A 3 57.22 -22.89 19.51
CA GLY A 3 56.13 -22.55 18.57
C GLY A 3 54.73 -22.91 19.05
N LYS A 4 54.57 -23.99 19.83
CA LYS A 4 53.26 -24.40 20.36
C LYS A 4 52.70 -23.41 21.39
N ASN A 5 53.55 -22.74 22.16
CA ASN A 5 53.08 -21.74 23.13
C ASN A 5 52.63 -20.45 22.44
N GLN A 6 53.27 -20.09 21.33
CA GLN A 6 52.87 -18.93 20.53
C GLN A 6 51.51 -19.17 19.85
N GLU A 7 51.32 -20.34 19.26
CA GLU A 7 50.04 -20.74 18.64
C GLU A 7 48.89 -20.82 19.66
N ILE A 8 49.18 -21.25 20.90
CA ILE A 8 48.19 -21.24 21.99
C ILE A 8 47.78 -19.82 22.39
N GLU A 9 48.72 -18.87 22.44
CA GLU A 9 48.40 -17.47 22.75
C GLU A 9 47.59 -16.81 21.61
N GLU A 10 47.96 -17.05 20.35
CA GLU A 10 47.21 -16.54 19.19
C GLU A 10 45.77 -17.09 19.15
N LEU A 11 45.59 -18.39 19.44
CA LEU A 11 44.26 -18.99 19.56
C LEU A 11 43.46 -18.42 20.72
N ARG A 12 44.09 -18.11 21.86
CA ARG A 12 43.41 -17.46 23.01
C ARG A 12 42.92 -16.08 22.66
N THR A 13 43.74 -15.27 21.98
CA THR A 13 43.34 -13.94 21.51
C THR A 13 42.17 -14.05 20.53
N SER A 14 42.27 -14.94 19.55
CA SER A 14 41.23 -15.15 18.53
C SER A 14 39.89 -15.62 19.13
N ILE A 15 39.93 -16.52 20.13
CA ILE A 15 38.74 -16.95 20.88
C ILE A 15 38.13 -15.77 21.66
N GLY A 16 38.95 -14.93 22.28
CA GLY A 16 38.50 -13.72 22.99
C GLY A 16 37.77 -12.75 22.05
N ASP A 17 38.36 -12.47 20.89
CA ASP A 17 37.76 -11.59 19.87
C ASP A 17 36.45 -12.16 19.31
N LEU A 18 36.41 -13.46 19.05
CA LEU A 18 35.19 -14.15 18.60
C LEU A 18 34.09 -14.13 19.67
N GLN A 19 34.45 -14.28 20.95
CA GLN A 19 33.50 -14.19 22.06
C GLN A 19 32.94 -12.78 22.20
N GLN A 20 33.79 -11.76 22.08
CA GLN A 20 33.38 -10.35 22.13
C GLN A 20 32.46 -10.00 20.94
N SER A 21 32.80 -10.45 19.73
CA SER A 21 31.97 -10.29 18.54
C SER A 21 30.62 -10.99 18.69
N ARG A 22 30.60 -12.22 19.21
CA ARG A 22 29.36 -12.96 19.50
C ARG A 22 28.47 -12.22 20.48
N GLU A 23 29.04 -11.65 21.54
CA GLU A 23 28.29 -10.89 22.54
C GLU A 23 27.70 -9.61 21.94
N SER A 24 28.47 -8.88 21.13
CA SER A 24 28.00 -7.70 20.40
C SER A 24 26.82 -8.03 19.48
N VAL A 25 26.91 -9.11 18.71
CA VAL A 25 25.83 -9.56 17.80
C VAL A 25 24.58 -9.98 18.59
N LEU A 26 24.75 -10.63 19.75
CA LEU A 26 23.62 -11.01 20.60
C LEU A 26 22.89 -9.78 21.18
N GLU A 27 23.62 -8.75 21.58
CA GLU A 27 23.03 -7.49 22.05
C GLU A 27 22.29 -6.76 20.93
N GLU A 28 22.84 -6.74 19.72
CA GLU A 28 22.15 -6.19 18.55
C GLU A 28 20.86 -6.95 18.23
N LEU A 29 20.89 -8.29 18.28
CA LEU A 29 19.70 -9.11 18.08
C LEU A 29 18.63 -8.85 19.14
N LYS A 30 19.01 -8.71 20.42
CA LYS A 30 18.06 -8.35 21.49
C LYS A 30 17.44 -6.98 21.23
N ARG A 31 18.25 -5.99 20.86
CA ARG A 31 17.78 -4.64 20.53
C ARG A 31 16.80 -4.67 19.36
N LEU A 32 17.16 -5.37 18.29
CA LEU A 32 16.35 -5.46 17.08
C LEU A 32 15.03 -6.19 17.36
N LYS A 33 15.06 -7.29 18.11
CA LYS A 33 13.86 -8.02 18.55
C LYS A 33 12.92 -7.12 19.35
N LYS A 34 13.45 -6.30 20.26
CA LYS A 34 12.66 -5.33 21.03
C LYS A 34 12.03 -4.24 20.15
N GLN A 35 12.77 -3.76 19.14
CA GLN A 35 12.23 -2.79 18.17
C GLN A 35 11.11 -3.39 17.33
N VAL A 36 11.28 -4.63 16.85
CA VAL A 36 10.24 -5.35 16.09
C VAL A 36 8.99 -5.52 16.95
N GLN A 37 9.13 -5.96 18.21
CA GLN A 37 7.98 -6.12 19.10
C GLN A 37 7.27 -4.78 19.37
N ALA A 38 8.01 -3.71 19.66
CA ALA A 38 7.41 -2.39 19.90
C ALA A 38 6.70 -1.84 18.65
N LEU A 39 7.21 -2.11 17.46
CA LEU A 39 6.53 -1.74 16.21
C LEU A 39 5.26 -2.57 16.00
N GLN A 40 5.33 -3.88 16.23
CA GLN A 40 4.16 -4.76 16.14
C GLN A 40 3.05 -4.34 17.11
N GLU A 41 3.39 -3.99 18.35
CA GLU A 41 2.44 -3.48 19.34
C GLU A 41 1.81 -2.15 18.89
N LYS A 42 2.60 -1.23 18.32
CA LYS A 42 2.09 0.02 17.75
C LYS A 42 1.16 -0.19 16.55
N PHE A 43 1.49 -1.15 15.67
CA PHE A 43 0.63 -1.51 14.56
C PHE A 43 -0.69 -2.11 15.05
N ALA A 44 -0.65 -3.04 16.00
CA ALA A 44 -1.85 -3.66 16.57
C ALA A 44 -2.74 -2.64 17.33
N ALA A 45 -2.15 -1.67 18.02
CA ALA A 45 -2.90 -0.59 18.67
C ALA A 45 -3.59 0.33 17.65
N CYS A 46 -2.88 0.71 16.59
CA CYS A 46 -3.41 1.56 15.52
C CYS A 46 -4.49 0.86 14.69
N GLU A 47 -4.42 -0.47 14.52
CA GLU A 47 -5.48 -1.25 13.88
C GLU A 47 -6.74 -1.33 14.75
N LYS A 48 -6.60 -1.48 16.08
CA LYS A 48 -7.75 -1.51 17.00
C LYS A 48 -8.50 -0.18 17.10
N GLU A 49 -7.80 0.95 17.16
CA GLU A 49 -8.43 2.28 17.14
C GLU A 49 -9.23 2.52 15.84
N LYS A 50 -8.79 1.92 14.73
CA LYS A 50 -9.44 2.04 13.42
C LYS A 50 -10.70 1.16 13.28
N GLU A 51 -10.81 0.10 14.06
CA GLU A 51 -12.01 -0.77 14.12
C GLU A 51 -13.10 -0.18 15.04
N GLU A 52 -12.73 0.56 16.09
CA GLU A 52 -13.68 1.26 16.98
C GLU A 52 -14.31 2.51 16.31
N GLU A 53 -13.60 3.24 15.46
CA GLU A 53 -14.19 4.36 14.68
C GLU A 53 -15.17 3.90 13.59
N ALA A 54 -15.05 2.67 13.09
CA ALA A 54 -15.99 2.11 12.10
C ALA A 54 -17.31 1.62 12.71
N ALA A 55 -17.37 1.40 14.03
CA ALA A 55 -18.53 0.84 14.72
C ALA A 55 -19.55 1.89 15.21
N LEU A 56 -19.25 3.19 15.15
CA LEU A 56 -20.12 4.28 15.62
C LEU A 56 -20.87 5.04 14.50
N GLY A 57 -20.78 4.57 13.25
CA GLY A 57 -21.40 5.20 12.07
C GLY A 57 -22.77 4.66 11.66
N ALA A 58 -23.60 4.15 12.59
CA ALA A 58 -24.96 3.71 12.27
C ALA A 58 -25.99 4.71 12.83
N PRO A 59 -26.67 5.52 12.00
CA PRO A 59 -27.92 6.12 12.36
C PRO A 59 -29.07 5.16 12.02
N ASP A 60 -29.69 4.70 13.09
CA ASP A 60 -31.04 4.15 13.19
C ASP A 60 -32.06 5.09 12.51
N SER A 61 -33.02 4.55 11.75
CA SER A 61 -34.41 5.04 11.58
C SER A 61 -35.09 4.45 10.33
N GLU A 62 -35.94 3.45 10.53
CA GLU A 62 -37.16 3.21 9.74
C GLU A 62 -38.38 3.63 10.62
N PRO A 63 -39.64 3.57 10.15
CA PRO A 63 -40.27 4.38 9.09
C PRO A 63 -41.62 4.97 9.58
N GLU A 64 -42.00 6.22 9.26
CA GLU A 64 -43.44 6.58 9.25
C GLU A 64 -43.78 7.71 8.26
N ALA A 65 -44.96 7.54 7.65
CA ALA A 65 -45.52 8.30 6.56
C ALA A 65 -45.96 9.72 6.94
N GLY A 66 -45.89 10.66 5.99
CA GLY A 66 -46.65 11.92 6.09
C GLY A 66 -46.13 13.12 5.31
N MET A 67 -46.49 13.20 4.02
CA MET A 67 -47.07 14.38 3.36
C MET A 67 -46.26 15.71 3.22
N LEU A 68 -45.92 16.06 1.96
CA LEU A 68 -45.80 17.41 1.34
C LEU A 68 -44.78 18.39 1.98
N THR A 69 -43.73 18.91 1.35
CA THR A 69 -43.65 19.57 0.03
C THR A 69 -42.19 19.97 -0.28
N SER A 70 -41.72 19.63 -1.50
CA SER A 70 -40.76 20.34 -2.37
C SER A 70 -39.51 21.02 -1.78
N PHE A 71 -38.33 20.41 -1.92
CA PHE A 71 -37.35 20.68 -2.99
C PHE A 71 -36.12 19.77 -2.79
N THR A 72 -36.30 18.49 -3.13
CA THR A 72 -35.21 17.55 -3.41
C THR A 72 -35.07 17.46 -4.93
N PRO A 73 -33.86 17.61 -5.50
CA PRO A 73 -33.55 16.91 -6.73
C PRO A 73 -33.24 15.45 -6.38
N GLU A 74 -34.31 14.66 -6.27
CA GLU A 74 -34.30 13.26 -6.72
C GLU A 74 -34.35 13.26 -8.27
N PRO A 75 -34.28 12.12 -8.99
CA PRO A 75 -33.79 10.78 -8.64
C PRO A 75 -32.89 10.22 -9.78
N SER A 76 -32.63 8.91 -9.75
CA SER A 76 -32.49 8.05 -10.94
C SER A 76 -31.10 7.49 -11.23
N HIS A 77 -30.83 6.29 -10.74
CA HIS A 77 -31.06 5.06 -11.52
C HIS A 77 -30.54 3.87 -10.71
N ALA A 78 -31.28 2.77 -10.72
CA ALA A 78 -30.70 1.45 -10.47
C ALA A 78 -29.66 1.17 -11.57
N GLN A 79 -28.44 1.66 -11.37
CA GLN A 79 -27.31 1.34 -12.23
C GLN A 79 -26.64 0.07 -11.67
N PRO A 80 -25.97 -0.74 -12.53
CA PRO A 80 -25.10 -1.81 -12.05
C PRO A 80 -24.18 -1.18 -11.00
N ARG A 81 -24.18 -1.70 -9.76
CA ARG A 81 -23.37 -1.12 -8.68
C ARG A 81 -21.90 -1.25 -9.07
N ALA A 82 -21.36 -0.22 -9.71
CA ALA A 82 -19.95 -0.14 -10.04
C ALA A 82 -19.18 -0.12 -8.72
N GLN A 83 -18.43 -1.19 -8.48
CA GLN A 83 -17.63 -1.36 -7.28
C GLN A 83 -16.35 -0.55 -7.46
N VAL A 84 -16.11 0.36 -6.52
CA VAL A 84 -14.92 1.19 -6.50
C VAL A 84 -13.95 0.61 -5.48
N PHE A 85 -12.71 0.39 -5.91
CA PHE A 85 -11.63 -0.13 -5.10
C PHE A 85 -10.42 0.82 -5.18
N PHE A 86 -9.80 1.09 -4.05
CA PHE A 86 -8.53 1.79 -3.97
C PHE A 86 -7.43 0.76 -3.82
N LEU A 87 -6.47 0.77 -4.74
CA LEU A 87 -5.40 -0.22 -4.83
C LEU A 87 -4.08 0.39 -4.37
N ALA A 88 -3.28 -0.43 -3.71
CA ALA A 88 -1.93 -0.06 -3.33
C ALA A 88 -0.94 -0.18 -4.50
N ALA A 89 0.36 -0.02 -4.21
CA ALA A 89 1.41 -0.32 -5.16
C ALA A 89 1.28 -1.75 -5.73
N PRO A 90 1.41 -1.92 -7.05
CA PRO A 90 1.43 -3.23 -7.67
C PRO A 90 2.73 -3.96 -7.35
N THR A 91 2.73 -5.28 -7.52
CA THR A 91 3.96 -6.07 -7.58
C THR A 91 4.72 -5.80 -8.88
N VAL A 92 5.97 -6.28 -8.96
CA VAL A 92 6.79 -6.20 -10.18
C VAL A 92 6.14 -6.86 -11.40
N ASP A 93 5.25 -7.83 -11.16
CA ASP A 93 4.50 -8.55 -12.19
C ASP A 93 3.19 -7.85 -12.61
N GLY A 94 2.88 -6.68 -12.02
CA GLY A 94 1.68 -5.91 -12.33
C GLY A 94 0.41 -6.46 -11.68
N LEU A 95 0.54 -7.06 -10.49
CA LEU A 95 -0.58 -7.53 -9.67
C LEU A 95 -0.84 -6.60 -8.50
N PHE A 96 -2.09 -6.19 -8.31
CA PHE A 96 -2.54 -5.46 -7.12
C PHE A 96 -3.06 -6.45 -6.08
N LEU A 97 -2.28 -6.69 -5.03
CA LEU A 97 -2.65 -7.60 -3.95
C LEU A 97 -3.51 -6.93 -2.88
N ARG A 98 -3.32 -5.63 -2.64
CA ARG A 98 -4.05 -4.88 -1.62
C ARG A 98 -5.08 -3.98 -2.26
N GLN A 99 -6.33 -4.21 -1.91
CA GLN A 99 -7.50 -3.41 -2.29
C GLN A 99 -8.23 -2.95 -1.04
N SER A 100 -8.85 -1.78 -1.11
CA SER A 100 -9.70 -1.22 -0.05
C SER A 100 -10.90 -0.53 -0.67
N THR A 101 -12.02 -0.49 0.03
CA THR A 101 -13.21 0.28 -0.42
C THR A 101 -13.09 1.77 -0.09
N THR A 102 -12.12 2.13 0.76
CA THR A 102 -11.81 3.50 1.16
C THR A 102 -10.39 3.88 0.76
N GLU A 103 -10.18 5.15 0.44
CA GLU A 103 -8.86 5.68 0.12
C GLU A 103 -7.98 5.67 1.38
N GLN A 104 -6.82 5.02 1.30
CA GLN A 104 -5.85 4.99 2.37
C GLN A 104 -4.70 5.95 2.07
N ILE A 105 -4.67 7.08 2.76
CA ILE A 105 -3.62 8.09 2.62
C ILE A 105 -2.23 7.44 2.75
N GLY A 106 -1.37 7.70 1.77
CA GLY A 106 0.00 7.17 1.69
C GLY A 106 0.12 5.69 1.30
N LYS A 107 -0.99 4.94 1.17
CA LYS A 107 -1.00 3.52 0.77
C LYS A 107 -1.72 3.29 -0.56
N SER A 108 -2.85 3.95 -0.77
CA SER A 108 -3.61 3.90 -2.01
C SER A 108 -2.95 4.76 -3.07
N ILE A 109 -2.67 4.16 -4.22
CA ILE A 109 -2.03 4.82 -5.35
C ILE A 109 -3.00 4.85 -6.54
N TYR A 110 -3.79 3.80 -6.71
CA TYR A 110 -4.72 3.66 -7.84
C TYR A 110 -6.16 3.58 -7.37
N LYS A 111 -7.09 3.96 -8.26
CA LYS A 111 -8.52 3.75 -8.12
C LYS A 111 -9.00 2.86 -9.25
N LEU A 112 -9.66 1.76 -8.92
CA LEU A 112 -10.25 0.81 -9.84
C LEU A 112 -11.77 0.85 -9.72
N VAL A 113 -12.45 0.89 -10.86
CA VAL A 113 -13.90 0.85 -10.97
C VAL A 113 -14.26 -0.39 -11.78
N SER A 114 -15.04 -1.29 -11.19
CA SER A 114 -15.48 -2.52 -11.83
C SER A 114 -17.00 -2.65 -11.80
N MET A 115 -17.63 -2.86 -12.95
CA MET A 115 -19.07 -3.09 -13.04
C MET A 115 -19.42 -4.57 -12.82
N ASP A 116 -18.59 -5.47 -13.31
CA ASP A 116 -18.87 -6.92 -13.33
C ASP A 116 -18.16 -7.67 -12.19
N GLY A 117 -17.32 -7.00 -11.41
CA GLY A 117 -16.47 -7.61 -10.38
C GLY A 117 -15.34 -8.49 -10.93
N VAL A 118 -15.24 -8.63 -12.26
CA VAL A 118 -14.23 -9.42 -12.97
C VAL A 118 -13.24 -8.52 -13.71
N ASN A 119 -13.73 -7.54 -14.48
CA ASN A 119 -12.89 -6.57 -15.17
C ASN A 119 -13.14 -5.18 -14.58
N GLY A 120 -12.08 -4.43 -14.37
CA GLY A 120 -12.12 -3.08 -13.82
C GLY A 120 -11.19 -2.15 -14.56
N ASN A 121 -11.64 -0.92 -14.73
CA ASN A 121 -10.84 0.17 -15.24
C ASN A 121 -10.12 0.82 -14.07
N PHE A 122 -8.82 1.07 -14.19
CA PHE A 122 -8.06 1.73 -13.14
C PHE A 122 -7.36 2.99 -13.62
N ILE A 123 -7.28 3.96 -12.70
CA ILE A 123 -6.61 5.24 -12.87
C ILE A 123 -5.62 5.47 -11.73
N LEU A 124 -4.61 6.30 -11.97
CA LEU A 124 -3.67 6.75 -10.95
C LEU A 124 -4.30 7.94 -10.21
N LEU A 125 -4.25 7.94 -8.87
CA LEU A 125 -4.83 9.00 -8.07
C LEU A 125 -4.01 10.29 -8.20
N ASP A 126 -4.69 11.41 -8.48
CA ASP A 126 -4.12 12.76 -8.51
C ASP A 126 -4.15 13.41 -7.12
N THR A 127 -3.74 12.67 -6.09
CA THR A 127 -3.61 13.20 -4.73
C THR A 127 -2.14 13.28 -4.35
N PRO A 128 -1.68 14.33 -3.64
CA PRO A 128 -0.26 14.52 -3.34
C PRO A 128 0.35 13.33 -2.62
N ASP A 129 -0.43 12.64 -1.77
CA ASP A 129 0.01 11.44 -1.06
C ASP A 129 0.19 10.24 -2.01
N ALA A 130 -0.74 10.01 -2.93
CA ALA A 130 -0.61 8.94 -3.92
C ALA A 130 0.55 9.19 -4.88
N ILE A 131 0.74 10.45 -5.31
CA ILE A 131 1.86 10.89 -6.13
C ILE A 131 3.17 10.65 -5.39
N ALA A 132 3.27 11.10 -4.13
CA ALA A 132 4.46 10.89 -3.31
C ALA A 132 4.81 9.40 -3.17
N THR A 133 3.82 8.56 -2.87
CA THR A 133 4.03 7.11 -2.77
C THR A 133 4.43 6.50 -4.11
N ALA A 134 3.83 6.92 -5.22
CA ALA A 134 4.21 6.47 -6.57
C ALA A 134 5.65 6.89 -6.94
N MET A 135 6.08 8.07 -6.51
CA MET A 135 7.42 8.61 -6.76
C MET A 135 8.52 7.94 -5.95
N ILE A 136 8.21 7.25 -4.85
CA ILE A 136 9.18 6.43 -4.10
C ILE A 136 9.91 5.46 -5.05
N SER A 137 9.17 4.85 -5.98
CA SER A 137 9.73 3.94 -6.97
C SER A 137 8.89 3.91 -8.23
N VAL A 138 9.07 4.89 -9.11
CA VAL A 138 8.33 4.99 -10.38
C VAL A 138 8.51 3.73 -11.24
N SER A 139 9.72 3.16 -11.25
CA SER A 139 10.01 1.97 -12.04
C SER A 139 9.21 0.74 -11.59
N GLN A 140 8.95 0.60 -10.29
CA GLN A 140 8.23 -0.57 -9.75
C GLN A 140 6.75 -0.32 -9.56
N PHE A 141 6.35 0.90 -9.20
CA PHE A 141 4.97 1.23 -8.86
C PHE A 141 4.18 1.79 -10.02
N VAL A 142 4.84 2.48 -10.96
CA VAL A 142 4.20 3.10 -12.12
C VAL A 142 4.52 2.32 -13.39
N LYS A 143 5.79 2.13 -13.78
CA LYS A 143 6.14 1.51 -15.08
C LYS A 143 5.73 0.03 -15.20
N SER A 144 5.51 -0.65 -14.08
CA SER A 144 4.97 -2.01 -14.04
C SER A 144 3.57 -2.07 -14.66
N VAL A 145 2.71 -1.09 -14.36
CA VAL A 145 1.28 -1.10 -14.69
C VAL A 145 0.80 0.07 -15.55
N CYS A 146 1.63 1.10 -15.72
CA CYS A 146 1.34 2.30 -16.50
C CYS A 146 2.45 2.58 -17.52
N LYS A 147 2.07 3.18 -18.64
CA LYS A 147 2.96 3.85 -19.57
C LYS A 147 3.02 5.31 -19.19
N VAL A 148 4.23 5.82 -19.04
CA VAL A 148 4.43 7.21 -18.66
C VAL A 148 4.78 8.02 -19.89
N ASN A 149 3.93 9.00 -20.21
CA ASN A 149 4.18 9.99 -21.24
C ASN A 149 4.76 11.25 -20.59
N GLY A 150 5.87 11.75 -21.13
CA GLY A 150 6.53 12.97 -20.63
C GLY A 150 7.75 12.71 -19.75
N ASN A 151 8.24 13.78 -19.10
CA ASN A 151 9.45 13.75 -18.28
C ASN A 151 9.12 13.50 -16.81
N ILE A 152 9.73 12.47 -16.22
CA ILE A 152 9.52 12.06 -14.81
C ILE A 152 10.66 12.55 -13.91
N ALA A 153 11.63 13.27 -14.46
CA ALA A 153 12.80 13.74 -13.71
C ALA A 153 12.48 14.91 -12.77
N SER A 154 11.39 15.64 -13.01
CA SER A 154 10.88 16.69 -12.13
C SER A 154 9.87 16.11 -11.16
N MET A 155 9.86 16.58 -9.91
CA MET A 155 8.88 16.19 -8.89
C MET A 155 7.50 16.71 -9.30
N PRO A 156 6.60 15.85 -9.79
CA PRO A 156 5.33 16.28 -10.36
C PRO A 156 4.36 16.63 -9.24
N ARG A 157 3.55 17.66 -9.47
CA ARG A 157 2.49 18.09 -8.55
C ARG A 157 1.14 17.48 -8.93
N HIS A 158 0.98 17.15 -10.20
CA HIS A 158 -0.25 16.60 -10.74
C HIS A 158 0.02 15.40 -11.64
N ILE A 159 -0.96 14.51 -11.70
CA ILE A 159 -0.97 13.37 -12.61
C ILE A 159 -2.26 13.38 -13.38
N ILE A 160 -2.13 13.38 -14.71
CA ILE A 160 -3.25 13.25 -15.62
C ILE A 160 -3.24 11.84 -16.18
N THR A 161 -4.34 11.12 -16.00
CA THR A 161 -4.55 9.83 -16.68
C THR A 161 -5.13 10.12 -18.07
N GLU A 162 -4.32 9.94 -19.12
CA GLU A 162 -4.73 10.12 -20.52
C GLU A 162 -5.57 8.92 -21.01
N GLU A 163 -5.16 7.70 -20.64
CA GLU A 163 -5.90 6.48 -20.93
C GLU A 163 -6.00 5.61 -19.69
N GLU A 164 -7.20 5.15 -19.37
CA GLU A 164 -7.44 4.25 -18.25
C GLU A 164 -6.83 2.86 -18.51
N GLY A 165 -6.26 2.27 -17.47
CA GLY A 165 -5.79 0.90 -17.51
C GLY A 165 -6.93 -0.08 -17.32
N VAL A 166 -6.72 -1.34 -17.71
CA VAL A 166 -7.69 -2.43 -17.48
C VAL A 166 -7.01 -3.50 -16.64
N ALA A 167 -7.65 -3.88 -15.55
CA ALA A 167 -7.23 -4.99 -14.72
C ALA A 167 -8.36 -6.01 -14.56
N THR A 168 -7.99 -7.28 -14.44
CA THR A 168 -8.91 -8.40 -14.26
C THR A 168 -8.65 -9.05 -12.91
N ARG A 169 -9.71 -9.42 -12.20
CA ARG A 169 -9.60 -10.09 -10.91
C ARG A 169 -9.02 -11.49 -11.09
N GLU A 170 -7.90 -11.74 -10.43
CA GLU A 170 -7.20 -13.01 -10.45
C GLU A 170 -6.89 -13.44 -8.99
N GLY A 171 -7.61 -14.46 -8.51
CA GLY A 171 -7.51 -14.90 -7.12
C GLY A 171 -7.91 -13.79 -6.14
N GLU A 172 -6.99 -13.42 -5.24
CA GLU A 172 -7.17 -12.36 -4.25
C GLU A 172 -6.75 -10.95 -4.74
N GLY A 173 -6.21 -10.85 -5.96
CA GLY A 173 -5.69 -9.59 -6.49
C GLY A 173 -6.29 -9.18 -7.85
N TRP A 174 -5.86 -8.02 -8.35
CA TRP A 174 -6.18 -7.54 -9.70
C TRP A 174 -4.93 -7.57 -10.56
N ARG A 175 -4.94 -8.36 -11.65
CA ARG A 175 -3.87 -8.39 -12.64
C ARG A 175 -4.11 -7.35 -13.72
N VAL A 176 -3.10 -6.55 -14.02
CA VAL A 176 -3.17 -5.61 -15.15
C VAL A 176 -3.12 -6.36 -16.48
N VAL A 177 -4.17 -6.19 -17.28
CA VAL A 177 -4.27 -6.71 -18.65
C VAL A 177 -3.88 -5.63 -19.65
N ARG A 178 -4.27 -4.37 -19.38
CA ARG A 178 -3.90 -3.21 -20.19
C ARG A 178 -3.32 -2.13 -19.29
N LYS A 179 -2.12 -1.68 -19.64
CA LYS A 179 -1.46 -0.58 -18.91
C LYS A 179 -2.19 0.75 -19.15
N ALA A 180 -2.39 1.53 -18.10
CA ALA A 180 -2.89 2.90 -18.20
C ALA A 180 -1.83 3.81 -18.85
N VAL A 181 -2.24 4.90 -19.49
CA VAL A 181 -1.32 5.95 -19.97
C VAL A 181 -1.47 7.16 -19.06
N VAL A 182 -0.38 7.57 -18.42
CA VAL A 182 -0.36 8.69 -17.47
C VAL A 182 0.71 9.71 -17.86
N ARG A 183 0.40 10.97 -17.61
CA ARG A 183 1.30 12.11 -17.79
C ARG A 183 1.51 12.80 -16.45
N PHE A 184 2.78 13.03 -16.12
CA PHE A 184 3.19 13.75 -14.92
C PHE A 184 3.39 15.24 -15.26
N GLU A 185 2.80 16.12 -14.45
CA GLU A 185 2.88 17.59 -14.58
C GLU A 185 3.39 18.26 -13.31
#